data_AF-A0A381THY7-F1
#
_entry.id   AF-A0A381THY7-F1
#
_cell.length_a   1.000
_cell.length_b   1.000
_cell.length_c   1.000
_cell.angle_alpha   90.00
_cell.angle_beta   90.00
_cell.angle_gamma   90.00
#
_symmetry.space_group_name_H-M   'P 1'
#
loop_
_entity.id
_entity.type
_entity.pdbx_description
1 polymer ?
#
loop_
_entity_poly.entity_id
_entity_poly.type
_entity_poly.pdbx_seq_one_letter_code
_entity_poly.pdbx_strand_id
1 'polypeptide(L)'
;MGLSHREFFASLATLAREVSCRVSDSGAILEYDSGEVHIALGPESQRQLGLMKLPQTWVSLEFRNLSKAQRAIFLERFDLAFHRGGG
;
A
#
# COMPACT_ATOMS: atom_id res chain seq x y z
N MET A 1 8.37 -1.72 -1.87
CA MET A 1 8.29 -0.43 -2.60
C MET A 1 9.43 0.48 -2.20
N GLY A 2 9.88 1.36 -3.09
CA GLY A 2 11.00 2.30 -2.89
C GLY A 2 10.66 3.54 -2.04
N LEU A 3 9.77 3.41 -1.05
CA LEU A 3 9.16 4.52 -0.31
C LEU A 3 9.06 4.18 1.18
N SER A 4 9.14 5.20 2.04
CA SER A 4 9.05 5.06 3.50
C SER A 4 7.62 4.80 3.96
N HIS A 5 7.43 4.38 5.22
CA HIS A 5 6.10 4.19 5.80
C HIS A 5 5.26 5.48 5.72
N ARG A 6 5.88 6.64 5.95
CA ARG A 6 5.18 7.94 5.87
C ARG A 6 4.64 8.23 4.47
N GLU A 7 5.46 8.05 3.44
CA GLU A 7 5.03 8.24 2.05
C GLU A 7 3.96 7.21 1.67
N PHE A 8 4.09 5.98 2.19
CA PHE A 8 3.07 4.95 2.00
C PHE A 8 1.72 5.41 2.53
N PHE A 9 1.66 5.89 3.77
CA PHE A 9 0.41 6.35 4.37
C PHE A 9 -0.15 7.60 3.70
N ALA A 10 0.69 8.49 3.18
CA ALA A 10 0.24 9.66 2.42
C ALA A 10 -0.47 9.27 1.11
N SER A 11 0.13 8.36 0.33
CA SER A 11 -0.51 7.80 -0.87
C SER A 11 -1.75 6.99 -0.51
N LEU A 12 -1.70 6.22 0.57
CA LEU A 12 -2.85 5.45 1.04
C LEU A 12 -4.00 6.34 1.47
N ALA A 13 -3.75 7.45 2.16
CA ALA A 13 -4.78 8.40 2.57
C ALA A 13 -5.55 8.94 1.35
N THR A 14 -4.86 9.15 0.23
CA THR A 14 -5.49 9.57 -1.03
C THR A 14 -6.42 8.49 -1.58
N LEU A 15 -5.97 7.23 -1.58
CA LEU A 15 -6.77 6.08 -2.00
C LEU A 15 -7.94 5.80 -1.05
N ALA A 16 -7.75 6.07 0.24
CA ALA A 16 -8.71 5.93 1.32
C ALA A 16 -9.71 7.08 1.43
N ARG A 17 -9.64 8.11 0.57
CA ARG A 17 -10.62 9.23 0.62
C ARG A 17 -12.05 8.77 0.31
N GLU A 18 -12.19 7.72 -0.48
CA GLU A 18 -13.48 7.22 -0.97
C GLU A 18 -13.93 5.93 -0.28
N VAL A 19 -13.11 5.39 0.64
CA VAL A 19 -13.35 4.10 1.29
C VAL A 19 -12.97 4.15 2.77
N SER A 20 -13.68 3.44 3.63
CA SER A 20 -13.32 3.36 5.06
C SER A 20 -11.93 2.74 5.21
N CYS A 21 -11.01 3.46 5.86
CA CYS A 21 -9.66 3.00 6.09
C CYS A 21 -9.29 3.11 7.56
N ARG A 22 -8.75 2.03 8.12
CA ARG A 22 -8.18 1.98 9.46
C ARG A 22 -6.66 1.87 9.33
N VAL A 23 -5.97 2.93 9.69
CA VAL A 23 -4.51 3.00 9.66
C VAL A 23 -3.95 2.60 11.03
N SER A 24 -2.87 1.83 11.03
CA SER A 24 -2.13 1.38 12.21
C SER A 24 -0.62 1.54 11.97
N ASP A 25 0.20 1.51 13.02
CA ASP A 25 1.66 1.64 12.88
C ASP A 25 2.29 0.55 12.01
N SER A 26 1.70 -0.64 11.96
CA SER A 26 2.17 -1.79 11.18
C SER A 26 1.46 -1.97 9.84
N GLY A 27 0.57 -1.06 9.43
CA GLY A 27 -0.19 -1.23 8.20
C GLY A 27 -1.53 -0.50 8.15
N ALA A 28 -2.44 -0.98 7.32
CA ALA A 28 -3.76 -0.40 7.19
C ALA A 28 -4.79 -1.42 6.70
N ILE A 29 -6.06 -1.22 7.04
CA ILE A 29 -7.17 -2.05 6.57
C ILE A 29 -8.15 -1.14 5.84
N LEU A 30 -8.50 -1.48 4.60
CA LEU A 30 -9.45 -0.73 3.78
C LEU A 30 -10.68 -1.58 3.52
N GLU A 31 -11.85 -1.05 3.82
CA GLU A 31 -13.12 -1.66 3.42
C GLU A 31 -13.39 -1.26 1.97
N TYR A 32 -13.29 -2.22 1.05
CA TYR A 32 -13.45 -1.98 -0.38
C TYR A 32 -14.65 -2.78 -0.90
N ASP A 33 -15.64 -2.08 -1.43
CA ASP A 33 -16.88 -2.66 -1.94
C ASP A 33 -17.62 -3.48 -0.86
N SER A 34 -17.53 -4.81 -0.92
CA SER A 34 -18.17 -5.75 0.01
C SER A 34 -17.15 -6.59 0.80
N GLY A 35 -15.87 -6.23 0.71
CA GLY A 35 -14.77 -6.95 1.36
C GLY A 35 -13.75 -6.01 1.97
N GLU A 36 -12.62 -6.58 2.34
CA GLU A 36 -11.58 -5.89 3.09
C GLU A 36 -10.21 -6.16 2.47
N VAL A 37 -9.40 -5.12 2.38
CA VAL A 37 -7.99 -5.21 1.98
C VAL A 37 -7.14 -4.90 3.18
N HIS A 38 -6.44 -5.92 3.65
CA HIS A 38 -5.48 -5.81 4.75
C HIS A 38 -4.10 -5.57 4.15
N ILE A 39 -3.52 -4.44 4.51
CA ILE A 39 -2.18 -4.06 4.12
C ILE A 39 -1.30 -4.16 5.34
N ALA A 40 -0.31 -5.04 5.32
CA ALA A 40 0.71 -5.13 6.35
C ALA A 40 2.02 -4.54 5.84
N LEU A 41 2.59 -3.63 6.61
CA LEU A 41 3.91 -3.06 6.38
C LEU A 41 4.93 -3.83 7.20
N GLY A 42 5.89 -4.42 6.51
CA GLY A 42 7.08 -4.97 7.14
C GLY A 42 8.00 -3.85 7.66
N PRO A 43 9.03 -4.22 8.44
CA PRO A 43 9.99 -3.26 8.97
C PRO A 43 10.64 -2.48 7.83
N GLU A 44 10.72 -1.16 8.00
CA GLU A 44 11.40 -0.28 7.04
C GLU A 44 12.87 -0.69 6.98
N SER A 45 13.29 -1.24 5.83
CA SER A 45 14.67 -1.67 5.62
C SER A 45 15.28 -0.85 4.50
N GLN A 46 16.48 -0.32 4.75
CA GLN A 46 17.23 0.36 3.70
C GLN A 46 17.95 -0.71 2.88
N ARG A 47 17.55 -0.88 1.61
CA ARG A 47 18.33 -1.71 0.69
C ARG A 47 19.44 -0.85 0.11
N GLN A 48 20.68 -1.20 0.43
CA GLN A 48 21.85 -0.56 -0.16
C GLN A 48 22.16 -1.23 -1.52
N LEU A 49 22.08 -0.47 -2.61
CA LEU A 49 22.54 -0.86 -3.94
C LEU A 49 23.76 0.00 -4.27
N GLY A 50 24.95 -0.49 -3.96
CA GLY A 50 26.20 0.26 -4.14
C GLY A 50 26.27 1.51 -3.25
N LEU A 51 26.39 2.70 -3.87
CA LEU A 51 26.38 4.01 -3.20
C LEU A 51 24.97 4.57 -2.95
N MET A 52 23.92 3.94 -3.49
CA MET A 52 22.54 4.39 -3.37
C MET A 52 21.82 3.66 -2.23
N LYS A 53 21.17 4.42 -1.34
CA LYS A 53 20.27 3.91 -0.31
C LYS A 53 18.85 4.08 -0.80
N LEU A 54 18.17 2.97 -1.11
CA LEU A 54 16.73 3.02 -1.37
C LEU A 54 15.97 2.52 -0.14
N PRO A 55 15.02 3.31 0.40
CA PRO A 55 14.11 2.80 1.41
C PRO A 55 13.26 1.71 0.77
N GLN A 56 13.32 0.50 1.31
CA GLN A 56 12.53 -0.64 0.84
C GLN A 56 11.55 -1.03 1.94
N THR A 57 10.29 -0.66 1.74
CA THR A 57 9.20 -1.13 2.58
C THR A 57 8.63 -2.41 1.98
N TRP A 58 8.62 -3.48 2.77
CA TRP A 58 7.88 -4.70 2.44
C TRP A 58 6.40 -4.43 2.68
N VAL A 59 5.57 -4.66 1.67
CA VAL A 59 4.12 -4.46 1.75
C VAL A 59 3.45 -5.77 1.38
N SER A 60 2.63 -6.30 2.27
CA SER A 60 1.82 -7.49 2.04
C SER A 60 0.36 -7.10 1.93
N LEU A 61 -0.30 -7.53 0.85
CA LEU A 61 -1.71 -7.28 0.60
C LEU A 61 -2.49 -8.58 0.78
N GLU A 62 -3.42 -8.60 1.72
CA GLU A 62 -4.35 -9.71 1.94
C GLU A 62 -5.77 -9.26 1.61
N PHE A 63 -6.41 -9.98 0.69
CA PHE A 63 -7.75 -9.65 0.20
C PHE A 63 -8.77 -10.62 0.81
N ARG A 64 -9.68 -10.09 1.63
CA ARG A 64 -10.76 -10.85 2.27
C ARG A 64 -12.09 -10.50 1.64
N ASN A 65 -12.89 -11.53 1.36
CA ASN A 65 -14.23 -11.40 0.76
C ASN A 65 -14.27 -10.65 -0.59
N LEU A 66 -13.15 -10.58 -1.32
CA LEU A 66 -13.05 -9.93 -2.62
C LEU A 66 -12.92 -10.94 -3.75
N SER A 67 -13.67 -10.72 -4.82
CA SER A 67 -13.59 -11.50 -6.06
C SER A 67 -12.32 -11.17 -6.85
N LYS A 68 -11.87 -12.08 -7.74
CA LYS A 68 -10.67 -11.85 -8.57
C LYS A 68 -10.73 -10.54 -9.37
N ALA A 69 -11.89 -10.20 -9.93
CA ALA A 69 -12.10 -8.95 -10.66
C ALA A 69 -11.93 -7.72 -9.75
N GLN A 70 -12.51 -7.74 -8.55
CA GLN A 70 -12.37 -6.64 -7.58
C GLN A 70 -10.94 -6.48 -7.10
N ARG A 71 -10.22 -7.60 -6.87
CA ARG A 71 -8.79 -7.57 -6.54
C ARG A 71 -7.97 -6.93 -7.66
N ALA A 72 -8.25 -7.26 -8.93
CA ALA A 72 -7.55 -6.66 -10.07
C ALA A 72 -7.79 -5.14 -10.16
N ILE A 73 -9.03 -4.70 -9.98
CA ILE A 73 -9.38 -3.27 -9.97
C ILE A 73 -8.69 -2.55 -8.80
N PHE A 74 -8.69 -3.15 -7.61
CA PHE A 74 -7.99 -2.59 -6.46
C PHE A 74 -6.49 -2.50 -6.73
N LEU A 75 -5.87 -3.57 -7.26
CA LEU A 75 -4.45 -3.59 -7.58
C LEU A 75 -4.08 -2.53 -8.59
N GLU A 76 -4.92 -2.28 -9.61
CA GLU A 76 -4.71 -1.19 -10.57
C GLU A 76 -4.78 0.19 -9.91
N ARG A 77 -5.80 0.44 -9.08
CA ARG A 77 -5.91 1.69 -8.30
C ARG A 77 -4.74 1.90 -7.35
N PHE A 78 -4.34 0.82 -6.67
CA PHE A 78 -3.20 0.80 -5.77
C PHE A 78 -1.94 1.12 -6.55
N ASP A 79 -1.66 0.39 -7.64
CA ASP A 79 -0.50 0.64 -8.48
C ASP A 79 -0.46 2.11 -8.98
N LEU A 80 -1.58 2.66 -9.45
CA LEU A 80 -1.69 4.07 -9.85
C LEU A 80 -1.40 5.06 -8.71
N ALA A 81 -1.84 4.78 -7.48
CA ALA A 81 -1.59 5.62 -6.32
C ALA A 81 -0.12 5.57 -5.85
N PHE A 82 0.55 4.42 -6.03
CA PHE A 82 1.92 4.19 -5.58
C PHE A 82 2.99 4.39 -6.69
N HIS A 83 2.62 4.40 -7.98
CA HIS A 83 3.53 4.69 -9.11
C HIS A 83 3.80 6.19 -9.32
N ARG A 84 3.02 7.10 -8.70
CA ARG A 84 3.17 8.55 -8.91
C ARG A 84 4.40 9.19 -8.23
N GLY A 85 5.26 8.42 -7.58
CA GLY A 85 6.48 8.91 -6.92
C GLY A 85 7.78 8.74 -7.72
N GLY A 86 7.72 8.41 -9.01
CA GLY A 86 8.91 8.27 -9.87
C GLY A 86 9.02 9.41 -10.89
N GLY A 87 9.49 10.56 -10.45
CA GLY A 87 10.05 11.62 -11.30
C GLY A 87 11.56 11.60 -11.25
#